data_AF-A0A0C3NQC4-F1
#
_entry.id   AF-A0A0C3NQC4-F1
#
_cell.length_a   1.000
_cell.length_b   1.000
_cell.length_c   1.000
_cell.angle_alpha   90.00
_cell.angle_beta   90.00
_cell.angle_gamma   90.00
#
_symmetry.space_group_name_H-M   'P 1'
#
loop_
_entity.id
_entity.type
_entity.pdbx_description
1 polymer ?
#
loop_
_entity_poly.entity_id
_entity_poly.type
_entity_poly.pdbx_seq_one_letter_code
_entity_poly.pdbx_strand_id
1 'polypeptide(L)'
;MFSKLPVFLIVGAFAGAFAQVPPDCDRTYTVQSGDTCNAISKNHAVSTFQLGFVNPGINSGCTNLFVGALLCLGRAGQDCTITHTVESGEFCSEIAGNTGTTVSTLLANNPNVNSGCTNLQVGEVLCTASNVFDYTSA
;
A
#
# COMPACT_ATOMS: atom_id res chain seq x y z
N MET A 1 27.37 -46.80 -24.51
CA MET A 1 26.37 -46.88 -23.42
C MET A 1 26.37 -45.55 -22.69
N PHE A 2 25.46 -44.64 -23.08
CA PHE A 2 25.36 -43.31 -22.48
C PHE A 2 24.43 -43.40 -21.27
N SER A 3 25.00 -43.42 -20.07
CA SER A 3 24.23 -43.30 -18.84
C SER A 3 23.75 -41.85 -18.72
N LYS A 4 22.44 -41.63 -18.90
CA LYS A 4 21.81 -40.34 -18.62
C LYS A 4 21.73 -40.19 -17.10
N LEU A 5 22.59 -39.36 -16.52
CA LEU A 5 22.35 -38.84 -15.17
C LEU A 5 21.08 -37.99 -15.21
N PRO A 6 20.13 -38.17 -14.29
CA PRO A 6 19.07 -37.19 -14.11
C PRO A 6 19.74 -35.96 -13.47
N VAL A 7 19.86 -34.89 -14.24
CA VAL A 7 20.06 -33.55 -13.68
C VAL A 7 18.76 -33.21 -12.98
N PHE A 8 18.64 -33.57 -11.71
CA PHE A 8 17.69 -32.92 -10.83
C PHE A 8 18.18 -31.48 -10.71
N LEU A 9 17.55 -30.59 -11.46
CA LEU A 9 17.53 -29.18 -11.14
C LEU A 9 17.05 -29.09 -9.70
N ILE A 10 17.99 -28.87 -8.79
CA ILE A 10 17.67 -28.36 -7.48
C ILE A 10 17.03 -27.01 -7.79
N VAL A 11 15.70 -26.97 -7.81
CA VAL A 11 14.97 -25.72 -7.71
C VAL A 11 15.41 -25.19 -6.36
N GLY A 12 16.43 -24.33 -6.37
CA GLY A 12 16.88 -23.66 -5.18
C GLY A 12 15.63 -23.02 -4.60
N ALA A 13 15.22 -23.48 -3.43
CA ALA A 13 14.23 -22.78 -2.64
C ALA A 13 14.82 -21.39 -2.41
N PHE A 14 14.42 -20.43 -3.24
CA PHE A 14 14.59 -19.03 -2.92
C PHE A 14 13.71 -18.80 -1.70
N ALA A 15 14.31 -19.00 -0.53
CA ALA A 15 13.81 -18.50 0.73
C ALA A 15 13.97 -16.96 0.75
N GLY A 16 13.47 -16.27 -0.28
CA GLY A 16 13.02 -14.91 -0.10
C GLY A 16 11.75 -15.03 0.70
N ALA A 17 11.66 -14.34 1.85
CA ALA A 17 10.43 -14.23 2.58
C ALA A 17 9.37 -13.68 1.61
N PHE A 18 8.53 -14.55 1.05
CA PHE A 18 7.34 -14.11 0.33
C PHE A 18 6.57 -13.29 1.35
N ALA A 19 6.35 -12.00 1.07
CA ALA A 19 5.41 -11.22 1.84
C ALA A 19 4.11 -12.03 1.89
N GLN A 20 3.76 -12.51 3.09
CA GLN A 20 2.58 -13.33 3.28
C GLN A 20 1.40 -12.38 3.09
N VAL A 21 0.70 -12.51 1.96
CA VAL A 21 -0.55 -11.75 1.74
C VAL A 21 -1.52 -12.15 2.85
N PRO A 22 -2.12 -11.17 3.57
CA PRO A 22 -3.08 -11.47 4.62
C PRO A 22 -4.20 -12.39 4.11
N PRO A 23 -4.69 -13.35 4.93
CA PRO A 23 -5.71 -14.30 4.50
C PRO A 23 -7.06 -13.63 4.17
N ASP A 24 -7.29 -12.44 4.72
CA ASP A 24 -8.46 -11.58 4.54
C ASP A 24 -8.23 -10.49 3.47
N CYS A 25 -7.20 -10.65 2.62
CA CYS A 25 -6.95 -9.71 1.54
C CYS A 25 -8.01 -9.81 0.43
N ASP A 26 -8.70 -8.70 0.13
CA ASP A 26 -9.76 -8.63 -0.87
C ASP A 26 -9.23 -8.32 -2.27
N ARG A 27 -8.17 -7.51 -2.34
CA ARG A 27 -7.57 -7.05 -3.59
C ARG A 27 -6.07 -7.21 -3.55
N THR A 28 -5.50 -7.74 -4.61
CA THR A 28 -4.06 -7.96 -4.73
C THR A 28 -3.46 -7.25 -5.93
N TYR A 29 -2.15 -7.03 -5.88
CA TYR A 29 -1.36 -6.49 -6.97
C TYR A 29 0.01 -7.15 -7.05
N THR A 30 0.48 -7.46 -8.25
CA THR A 30 1.83 -8.00 -8.46
C THR A 30 2.78 -6.89 -8.88
N VAL A 31 3.81 -6.65 -8.07
CA VAL A 31 4.83 -5.61 -8.31
C VAL A 31 5.48 -5.79 -9.68
N GLN A 32 5.53 -4.72 -10.45
CA GLN A 32 6.18 -4.59 -11.74
C GLN A 32 7.50 -3.82 -11.64
N SER A 33 8.32 -3.92 -12.69
CA SER A 33 9.57 -3.17 -12.78
C SER A 33 9.29 -1.66 -12.86
N GLY A 34 9.93 -0.87 -12.00
CA GLY A 34 9.78 0.58 -11.95
C GLY A 34 8.66 1.08 -11.03
N ASP A 35 7.95 0.18 -10.35
CA ASP A 35 6.92 0.57 -9.40
C ASP A 35 7.48 1.31 -8.18
N THR A 36 6.64 2.18 -7.64
CA THR A 36 6.79 2.81 -6.32
C THR A 36 5.48 2.66 -5.57
N CYS A 37 5.48 2.75 -4.23
CA CYS A 37 4.24 2.69 -3.47
C CYS A 37 3.25 3.77 -3.91
N ASN A 38 3.71 5.00 -4.16
CA ASN A 38 2.84 6.08 -4.61
C ASN A 38 2.21 5.80 -5.98
N ALA A 39 2.98 5.25 -6.93
CA ALA A 39 2.44 4.88 -8.24
C ALA A 39 1.42 3.74 -8.15
N ILE A 40 1.70 2.70 -7.35
CA ILE A 40 0.76 1.61 -7.09
C ILE A 40 -0.51 2.16 -6.43
N SER A 41 -0.35 2.92 -5.35
CA SER A 41 -1.44 3.54 -4.60
C SER A 41 -2.36 4.38 -5.47
N LYS A 42 -1.78 5.25 -6.30
CA LYS A 42 -2.52 6.13 -7.20
C LYS A 42 -3.30 5.33 -8.24
N ASN A 43 -2.67 4.33 -8.87
CA ASN A 43 -3.27 3.58 -9.97
C ASN A 43 -4.30 2.55 -9.49
N HIS A 44 -4.24 2.15 -8.22
CA HIS A 44 -5.08 1.09 -7.66
C HIS A 44 -6.01 1.53 -6.54
N ALA A 45 -6.17 2.84 -6.35
CA ALA A 45 -7.07 3.44 -5.35
C ALA A 45 -6.89 2.81 -3.95
N VAL A 46 -5.68 2.94 -3.41
CA VAL A 46 -5.34 2.55 -2.04
C VAL A 46 -4.44 3.64 -1.45
N SER A 47 -4.69 4.08 -0.22
CA SER A 47 -3.81 5.07 0.41
C SER A 47 -2.40 4.50 0.62
N THR A 48 -1.38 5.36 0.55
CA THR A 48 0.01 4.93 0.78
C THR A 48 0.16 4.33 2.19
N PHE A 49 -0.58 4.85 3.17
CA PHE A 49 -0.68 4.29 4.51
C PHE A 49 -1.24 2.86 4.49
N GLN A 50 -2.43 2.66 3.90
CA GLN A 50 -3.09 1.35 3.88
C GLN A 50 -2.21 0.31 3.18
N LEU A 51 -1.57 0.67 2.06
CA LEU A 51 -0.66 -0.21 1.33
C LEU A 51 0.49 -0.69 2.21
N GLY A 52 1.14 0.21 2.95
CA GLY A 52 2.20 -0.16 3.90
C GLY A 52 1.68 -0.97 5.09
N PHE A 53 0.51 -0.59 5.61
CA PHE A 53 -0.10 -1.24 6.77
C PHE A 53 -0.47 -2.71 6.50
N VAL A 54 -1.12 -3.00 5.37
CA VAL A 54 -1.52 -4.38 5.03
C VAL A 54 -0.39 -5.22 4.44
N ASN A 55 0.81 -4.65 4.26
CA ASN A 55 2.02 -5.35 3.83
C ASN A 55 3.21 -4.97 4.73
N PRO A 56 3.28 -5.48 5.97
CA PRO A 56 4.30 -5.08 6.95
C PRO A 56 5.75 -5.38 6.54
N GLY A 57 5.97 -6.13 5.45
CA GLY A 57 7.27 -6.30 4.83
C GLY A 57 7.77 -5.07 4.05
N ILE A 58 6.90 -4.12 3.69
CA ILE A 58 7.29 -2.87 3.02
C ILE A 58 7.86 -1.90 4.07
N ASN A 59 9.05 -1.37 3.82
CA ASN A 59 9.65 -0.39 4.71
C ASN A 59 9.00 1.01 4.55
N SER A 60 9.21 1.90 5.52
CA SER A 60 8.60 3.24 5.50
C SER A 60 8.99 4.11 4.32
N GLY A 61 10.13 3.84 3.68
CA GLY A 61 10.58 4.56 2.47
C GLY A 61 10.10 3.93 1.16
N CYS A 62 9.38 2.80 1.22
CA CYS A 62 9.02 1.98 0.07
C CYS A 62 10.20 1.68 -0.88
N THR A 63 11.39 1.44 -0.33
CA THR A 63 12.62 1.19 -1.11
C THR A 63 12.92 -0.29 -1.32
N ASN A 64 12.06 -1.18 -0.83
CA ASN A 64 12.28 -2.62 -0.82
C ASN A 64 11.19 -3.42 -1.56
N LEU A 65 10.55 -2.82 -2.56
CA LEU A 65 9.66 -3.56 -3.44
C LEU A 65 10.44 -4.57 -4.28
N PHE A 66 9.94 -5.80 -4.35
CA PHE A 66 10.52 -6.87 -5.16
C PHE A 66 9.60 -7.13 -6.35
N VAL A 67 10.12 -7.03 -7.57
CA VAL A 67 9.37 -7.37 -8.78
C VAL A 67 8.86 -8.81 -8.70
N GLY A 68 7.58 -9.00 -9.00
CA GLY A 68 6.89 -10.29 -8.87
C GLY A 68 6.33 -10.58 -7.47
N ALA A 69 6.60 -9.75 -6.46
CA ALA A 69 5.94 -9.88 -5.17
C ALA A 69 4.44 -9.57 -5.29
N LEU A 70 3.62 -10.38 -4.62
CA LEU A 70 2.18 -10.16 -4.50
C LEU A 70 1.92 -9.30 -3.25
N LEU A 71 1.33 -8.13 -3.44
CA LEU A 71 0.93 -7.21 -2.38
C LEU A 71 -0.57 -7.28 -2.17
N CYS A 72 -0.98 -7.07 -0.91
CA CYS A 72 -2.36 -6.76 -0.59
C CYS A 72 -2.65 -5.27 -0.80
N LEU A 73 -3.78 -4.92 -1.38
CA LEU A 73 -4.22 -3.53 -1.54
C LEU A 73 -5.26 -3.15 -0.48
N GLY A 74 -5.98 -4.11 0.10
CA GLY A 74 -6.99 -3.85 1.12
C GLY A 74 -7.55 -5.15 1.67
N ARG A 75 -7.94 -5.13 2.94
CA ARG A 75 -8.56 -6.26 3.64
C ARG A 75 -10.08 -6.14 3.63
N ALA A 76 -10.77 -7.27 3.75
CA ALA A 76 -12.22 -7.32 3.87
C ALA A 76 -12.75 -6.39 4.97
N GLY A 77 -13.61 -5.44 4.58
CA GLY A 77 -14.19 -4.44 5.50
C GLY A 77 -13.24 -3.32 5.95
N GLN A 78 -11.98 -3.32 5.49
CA GLN A 78 -10.93 -2.34 5.82
C GLN A 78 -10.24 -1.82 4.55
N ASP A 79 -10.98 -1.65 3.46
CA ASP A 79 -10.44 -1.21 2.17
C ASP A 79 -10.99 0.15 1.74
N CYS A 80 -10.19 1.21 1.95
CA CYS A 80 -10.52 2.54 1.47
C CYS A 80 -10.17 2.72 -0.01
N THR A 81 -11.20 2.85 -0.85
CA THR A 81 -11.08 3.05 -2.30
C THR A 81 -11.38 4.48 -2.76
N ILE A 82 -11.89 5.34 -1.87
CA ILE A 82 -12.03 6.77 -2.13
C ILE A 82 -10.73 7.45 -1.68
N THR A 83 -9.92 7.89 -2.65
CA THR A 83 -8.58 8.39 -2.40
C THR A 83 -8.32 9.72 -3.09
N HIS A 84 -7.34 10.46 -2.57
CA HIS A 84 -6.82 11.71 -3.15
C HIS A 84 -5.31 11.63 -3.24
N THR A 85 -4.72 12.07 -4.35
CA THR A 85 -3.26 12.20 -4.47
C THR A 85 -2.88 13.63 -4.12
N VAL A 86 -2.02 13.80 -3.12
CA VAL A 86 -1.57 15.12 -2.66
C VAL A 86 -0.85 15.86 -3.79
N GLU A 87 -1.33 17.06 -4.07
CA GLU A 87 -0.74 18.00 -5.02
C GLU A 87 0.09 19.07 -4.33
N SER A 88 0.87 19.82 -5.11
CA SER A 88 1.75 20.86 -4.55
C SER A 88 0.92 22.02 -3.99
N GLY A 89 1.15 22.36 -2.72
CA GLY A 89 0.52 23.49 -2.05
C GLY A 89 -0.77 23.16 -1.29
N GLU A 90 -1.22 21.90 -1.32
CA GLU A 90 -2.40 21.47 -0.57
C GLU A 90 -2.11 21.28 0.92
N PHE A 91 -3.16 21.44 1.73
CA PHE A 91 -3.18 21.11 3.15
C PHE A 91 -4.44 20.31 3.49
N CYS A 92 -4.45 19.62 4.63
CA CYS A 92 -5.53 18.71 5.02
C CYS A 92 -6.92 19.35 5.03
N SER A 93 -7.03 20.63 5.37
CA SER A 93 -8.32 21.35 5.39
C SER A 93 -8.90 21.52 3.98
N GLU A 94 -8.04 21.79 2.99
CA GLU A 94 -8.44 21.94 1.59
C GLU A 94 -8.81 20.58 1.00
N ILE A 95 -7.96 19.57 1.19
CA ILE A 95 -8.22 18.20 0.75
C ILE A 95 -9.54 17.71 1.34
N ALA A 96 -9.71 17.80 2.67
CA ALA A 96 -10.93 17.35 3.33
C ALA A 96 -12.18 18.05 2.81
N GLY A 97 -12.11 19.37 2.61
CA GLY A 97 -13.21 20.16 2.07
C GLY A 97 -13.57 19.76 0.63
N ASN A 98 -12.57 19.60 -0.23
CA ASN A 98 -12.75 19.27 -1.64
C ASN A 98 -13.26 17.83 -1.85
N THR A 99 -12.88 16.89 -0.98
CA THR A 99 -13.31 15.49 -1.07
C THR A 99 -14.55 15.16 -0.23
N GLY A 100 -15.14 16.13 0.45
CA GLY A 100 -16.36 15.92 1.24
C GLY A 100 -16.16 15.09 2.52
N THR A 101 -15.01 15.23 3.18
CA THR A 101 -14.72 14.62 4.49
C THR A 101 -14.36 15.70 5.52
N THR A 102 -14.03 15.30 6.74
CA THR A 102 -13.53 16.22 7.78
C THR A 102 -12.03 16.02 7.97
N VAL A 103 -11.31 17.03 8.46
CA VAL A 103 -9.89 16.86 8.83
C VAL A 103 -9.71 15.74 9.86
N SER A 104 -10.65 15.61 10.81
CA SER A 104 -10.62 14.52 11.80
C SER A 104 -10.71 13.14 11.15
N THR A 105 -11.68 12.95 10.25
CA THR A 105 -11.85 11.69 9.50
C THR A 105 -10.64 11.42 8.60
N LEU A 106 -10.14 12.45 7.90
CA LEU A 106 -8.97 12.35 7.05
C LEU A 106 -7.74 11.87 7.83
N LEU A 107 -7.46 12.47 8.99
CA LEU A 107 -6.32 12.07 9.81
C LEU A 107 -6.52 10.69 10.45
N ALA A 108 -7.74 10.33 10.84
CA ALA A 108 -8.06 8.99 11.34
C ALA A 108 -7.78 7.89 10.29
N ASN A 109 -8.11 8.18 9.02
CA ASN A 109 -7.88 7.27 7.90
C ASN A 109 -6.43 7.29 7.38
N ASN A 110 -5.61 8.28 7.77
CA ASN A 110 -4.21 8.39 7.33
C ASN A 110 -3.29 8.65 8.53
N PRO A 111 -3.08 7.67 9.43
CA PRO A 111 -2.28 7.84 10.65
C PRO A 111 -0.79 8.19 10.44
N ASN A 112 -0.29 8.10 9.21
CA ASN A 112 1.03 8.61 8.85
C ASN A 112 1.07 10.14 8.72
N VAL A 113 -0.07 10.81 8.55
CA VAL A 113 -0.17 12.28 8.52
C VAL A 113 -0.31 12.81 9.94
N ASN A 114 0.55 13.76 10.32
CA ASN A 114 0.52 14.34 11.65
C ASN A 114 -0.65 15.32 11.84
N SER A 115 -0.99 15.62 13.09
CA SER A 115 -2.12 16.50 13.43
C SER A 115 -1.99 17.94 12.94
N GLY A 116 -0.75 18.40 12.70
CA GLY A 116 -0.48 19.70 12.09
C GLY A 116 -0.56 19.70 10.57
N CYS A 117 -0.75 18.53 9.94
CA CYS A 117 -0.69 18.33 8.50
C CYS A 117 0.58 18.89 7.84
N THR A 118 1.71 18.86 8.56
CA THR A 118 2.98 19.47 8.10
C THR A 118 3.90 18.51 7.38
N ASN A 119 3.55 17.22 7.31
CA ASN A 119 4.36 16.17 6.72
C ASN A 119 3.77 15.55 5.44
N LEU A 120 2.79 16.21 4.82
CA LEU A 120 2.27 15.78 3.52
C LEU A 120 3.37 15.80 2.46
N GLN A 121 3.41 14.75 1.65
CA GLN A 121 4.35 14.65 0.52
C GLN A 121 3.60 14.70 -0.80
N VAL A 122 4.10 15.46 -1.77
CA VAL A 122 3.53 15.48 -3.12
C VAL A 122 3.57 14.08 -3.72
N GLY A 123 2.42 13.62 -4.24
CA GLY A 123 2.25 12.28 -4.79
C GLY A 123 1.89 11.20 -3.77
N GLU A 124 1.88 11.51 -2.47
CA GLU A 124 1.30 10.65 -1.44
C GLU A 124 -0.21 10.49 -1.68
N VAL A 125 -0.74 9.30 -1.45
CA VAL A 125 -2.16 9.01 -1.65
C VAL A 125 -2.85 8.85 -0.30
N LEU A 126 -3.85 9.68 -0.05
CA LEU A 126 -4.64 9.67 1.18
C LEU A 126 -5.99 8.99 0.96
N CYS A 127 -6.47 8.27 1.97
CA CYS A 127 -7.85 7.82 2.05
C CYS A 127 -8.75 9.00 2.44
N THR A 128 -9.70 9.37 1.58
CA THR A 128 -10.54 10.56 1.72
C THR A 128 -12.02 10.25 1.89
N ALA A 129 -12.36 8.98 2.08
CA ALA A 129 -13.71 8.56 2.44
C ALA A 129 -14.24 9.30 3.68
N SER A 130 -15.57 9.48 3.74
CA SER A 130 -16.24 10.17 4.84
C SER A 130 -16.46 9.28 6.07
N ASN A 131 -16.36 7.95 5.93
CA ASN A 131 -16.34 7.00 7.04
C ASN A 131 -14.90 6.73 7.53
N VAL A 132 -14.77 6.34 8.79
CA VAL A 132 -13.47 5.93 9.36
C VAL A 132 -13.24 4.44 9.08
N PHE A 133 -12.03 4.08 8.69
CA PHE A 133 -11.55 2.70 8.58
C PHE A 133 -10.70 2.37 9.79
N ASP A 134 -11.05 1.30 10.50
CA ASP A 134 -10.34 0.87 11.70
C ASP A 134 -9.27 -0.15 11.33
N TYR A 135 -8.00 0.26 11.31
CA TYR A 135 -6.84 -0.56 10.95
C TYR A 135 -6.39 -1.41 12.14
N THR A 136 -7.22 -2.37 12.57
CA THR A 136 -7.04 -3.10 13.85
C THR A 136 -6.05 -4.28 13.82
N SER A 137 -5.57 -4.69 12.66
CA SER A 137 -4.64 -5.83 12.57
C SER A 137 -3.75 -5.73 11.33
N ALA A 138 -2.44 -5.61 11.57
CA ALA A 138 -1.38 -5.76 10.58
C ALA A 138 -0.86 -7.22 10.59
#